data_AF-A0AAU3EAH9-F1
#
_entry.id   AF-A0AAU3EAH9-F1
#
_cell.length_a   1.000
_cell.length_b   1.000
_cell.length_c   1.000
_cell.angle_alpha   90.00
_cell.angle_beta   90.00
_cell.angle_gamma   90.00
#
_symmetry.space_group_name_H-M   'P 1'
#
loop_
_entity.id
_entity.type
_entity.pdbx_description
1 polymer ?
#
loop_
_entity_poly.entity_id
_entity_poly.type
_entity_poly.pdbx_seq_one_letter_code
_entity_poly.pdbx_strand_id
1 'polypeptide(L)'
;MKACRARKAGAMVAAAAAATVLFLAPSAAAADQSSTTVQATPSSAATGQLVTLDATVTCSSDPSGGLGVSFFDGSDLLATAPVSADGHSSLTTGFTTTGTHTITAAYNGDDGCSASNDTTTVTVSQAPAPPANNPGCLLCGLIDFHSGDIHNQVNVNSHNVTRIDK
;
A
#
# COMPACT_ATOMS: atom_id res chain seq x y z
N MET A 1 90.81 20.73 40.60
CA MET A 1 91.01 19.30 40.93
C MET A 1 89.67 18.72 41.36
N LYS A 2 89.29 17.59 40.74
CA LYS A 2 88.35 16.52 41.18
C LYS A 2 87.21 16.90 42.16
N ALA A 3 85.95 16.57 41.90
CA ALA A 3 85.50 15.20 41.73
C ALA A 3 84.19 15.07 40.94
N CYS A 4 84.18 14.08 40.04
CA CYS A 4 83.02 13.48 39.40
C CYS A 4 82.27 12.59 40.40
N ARG A 5 80.95 12.71 40.52
CA ARG A 5 80.09 11.70 41.17
C ARG A 5 78.90 11.40 40.25
N ALA A 6 78.90 10.18 39.73
CA ALA A 6 77.80 9.57 39.02
C ALA A 6 76.59 9.35 39.94
N ARG A 7 75.37 9.63 39.46
CA ARG A 7 74.13 9.05 40.02
C ARG A 7 73.32 8.43 38.89
N LYS A 8 72.99 7.16 39.12
CA LYS A 8 72.30 6.22 38.23
C LYS A 8 70.95 6.78 37.76
N ALA A 9 70.67 6.63 36.46
CA ALA A 9 69.34 6.77 35.90
C ALA A 9 68.44 5.64 36.44
N GLY A 10 67.47 5.98 37.28
CA GLY A 10 66.39 5.07 37.68
C GLY A 10 65.24 5.23 36.67
N ALA A 11 65.03 4.21 35.84
CA ALA A 11 63.86 4.13 34.99
C ALA A 11 62.61 3.98 35.89
N MET A 12 61.76 5.02 35.94
CA MET A 12 60.42 4.87 36.49
C MET A 12 59.56 4.19 35.43
N VAL A 13 59.35 2.90 35.59
CA VAL A 13 58.31 2.17 34.84
C VAL A 13 56.97 2.60 35.43
N ALA A 14 56.24 3.46 34.73
CA ALA A 14 54.85 3.74 35.03
C ALA A 14 54.02 2.50 34.66
N ALA A 15 53.65 1.70 35.67
CA ALA A 15 52.69 0.63 35.51
C ALA A 15 51.29 1.25 35.36
N ALA A 16 50.82 1.38 34.13
CA ALA A 16 49.41 1.66 33.87
C ALA A 16 48.61 0.40 34.23
N ALA A 17 47.88 0.42 35.34
CA ALA A 17 46.93 -0.63 35.67
C ALA A 17 45.75 -0.55 34.69
N ALA A 18 45.72 -1.41 33.68
CA ALA A 18 44.56 -1.59 32.83
C ALA A 18 43.48 -2.35 33.63
N ALA A 19 42.47 -1.64 34.12
CA ALA A 19 41.29 -2.26 34.69
C ALA A 19 40.42 -2.81 33.55
N THR A 20 40.35 -4.12 33.41
CA THR A 20 39.44 -4.78 32.47
C THR A 20 38.02 -4.67 33.02
N VAL A 21 37.19 -3.82 32.44
CA VAL A 21 35.75 -3.80 32.73
C VAL A 21 35.11 -4.95 31.96
N LEU A 22 34.64 -5.97 32.68
CA LEU A 22 33.82 -7.03 32.08
C LEU A 22 32.41 -6.49 31.86
N PHE A 23 32.10 -6.06 30.64
CA PHE A 23 30.72 -5.79 30.26
C PHE A 23 29.99 -7.13 30.13
N LEU A 24 29.14 -7.47 31.10
CA LEU A 24 28.15 -8.51 30.89
C LEU A 24 27.16 -7.95 29.86
N ALA A 25 27.27 -8.38 28.60
CA ALA A 25 26.20 -8.15 27.64
C ALA A 25 24.94 -8.87 28.19
N PRO A 26 23.78 -8.20 28.30
CA PRO A 26 22.55 -8.91 28.61
C PRO A 26 22.33 -9.98 27.53
N SER A 27 22.01 -11.21 27.91
CA SER A 27 21.57 -12.18 26.91
C SER A 27 20.25 -11.64 26.35
N ALA A 28 20.23 -11.22 25.09
CA ALA A 28 18.97 -11.03 24.40
C ALA A 28 18.21 -12.36 24.50
N ALA A 29 17.06 -12.35 25.16
CA ALA A 29 16.16 -13.49 25.08
C ALA A 29 15.88 -13.72 23.59
N ALA A 30 16.01 -14.97 23.14
CA ALA A 30 15.68 -15.27 21.75
C ALA A 30 14.18 -15.07 21.55
N ALA A 31 13.80 -14.27 20.55
CA ALA A 31 12.39 -14.09 20.18
C ALA A 31 11.79 -15.42 19.70
N ASP A 32 10.51 -15.63 19.97
CA ASP A 32 9.76 -16.80 19.53
C ASP A 32 9.65 -16.82 18.00
N GLN A 33 9.56 -18.01 17.41
CA GLN A 33 9.26 -18.11 15.97
C GLN A 33 7.81 -17.69 15.71
N SER A 34 7.61 -16.92 14.66
CA SER A 34 6.28 -16.51 14.20
C SER A 34 5.98 -17.04 12.79
N SER A 35 4.70 -17.12 12.45
CA SER A 35 4.23 -17.39 11.09
C SER A 35 3.19 -16.37 10.71
N THR A 36 3.34 -15.77 9.53
CA THR A 36 2.37 -14.85 8.94
C THR A 36 1.60 -15.59 7.85
N THR A 37 0.31 -15.32 7.69
CA THR A 37 -0.47 -15.68 6.50
C THR A 37 -1.12 -14.43 5.93
N VAL A 38 -1.32 -14.38 4.63
CA VAL A 38 -2.01 -13.24 3.98
C VAL A 38 -3.09 -13.69 3.00
N GLN A 39 -4.23 -13.01 3.04
CA GLN A 39 -5.32 -13.18 2.10
C GLN A 39 -5.72 -11.83 1.48
N ALA A 40 -6.06 -11.85 0.20
CA ALA A 40 -6.62 -10.71 -0.50
C ALA A 40 -8.10 -10.94 -0.83
N THR A 41 -8.96 -9.97 -0.51
CA THR A 41 -10.40 -10.02 -0.77
C THR A 41 -10.88 -8.73 -1.44
N PRO A 42 -11.38 -8.78 -2.68
CA PRO A 42 -11.36 -9.94 -3.59
C PRO A 42 -9.93 -10.23 -4.13
N SER A 43 -9.67 -11.49 -4.49
CA SER A 43 -8.40 -11.86 -5.17
C SER A 43 -8.38 -11.50 -6.66
N SER A 44 -9.51 -11.05 -7.20
CA SER A 44 -9.64 -10.50 -8.55
C SER A 44 -10.43 -9.20 -8.52
N ALA A 45 -9.86 -8.14 -9.08
CA ALA A 45 -10.41 -6.80 -9.06
C ALA A 45 -10.31 -6.13 -10.44
N ALA A 46 -11.01 -5.01 -10.62
CA ALA A 46 -10.76 -4.12 -11.74
C ALA A 46 -9.87 -2.96 -11.30
N THR A 47 -9.19 -2.29 -12.23
CA THR A 47 -8.40 -1.09 -11.91
C THR A 47 -9.23 -0.07 -11.13
N GLY A 48 -8.71 0.42 -10.01
CA GLY A 48 -9.39 1.36 -9.11
C GLY A 48 -10.43 0.74 -8.17
N GLN A 49 -10.74 -0.56 -8.26
CA GLN A 49 -11.51 -1.26 -7.23
C GLN A 49 -10.64 -1.47 -5.99
N LEU A 50 -11.28 -1.40 -4.82
CA LEU A 50 -10.62 -1.65 -3.54
C LEU A 50 -10.47 -3.15 -3.28
N VAL A 51 -9.34 -3.52 -2.72
CA VAL A 51 -8.99 -4.87 -2.25
C VAL A 51 -8.52 -4.74 -0.82
N THR A 52 -9.04 -5.58 0.06
CA THR A 52 -8.57 -5.71 1.44
C THR A 52 -7.55 -6.83 1.52
N LEU A 53 -6.40 -6.51 2.09
CA LEU A 53 -5.30 -7.40 2.39
C LEU A 53 -5.32 -7.67 3.90
N ASP A 54 -5.67 -8.88 4.28
CA ASP A 54 -5.72 -9.31 5.67
C ASP A 54 -4.55 -10.24 5.96
N ALA A 55 -3.70 -9.83 6.89
CA ALA A 55 -2.60 -10.61 7.41
C ALA A 55 -2.91 -11.11 8.83
N THR A 56 -2.56 -12.37 9.08
CA THR A 56 -2.66 -12.97 10.42
C THR A 56 -1.28 -13.44 10.85
N VAL A 57 -0.79 -12.89 11.94
CA VAL A 57 0.48 -13.24 12.58
C VAL A 57 0.20 -14.18 13.74
N THR A 58 0.86 -15.32 13.74
CA THR A 58 0.81 -16.31 14.82
C THR A 58 2.17 -16.37 15.51
N CYS A 59 2.16 -16.20 16.82
CA CYS A 59 3.34 -16.23 17.69
C CYS A 59 2.89 -16.67 19.09
N SER A 60 3.78 -17.28 19.89
CA SER A 60 3.48 -17.62 21.29
C SER A 60 3.46 -16.40 22.20
N SER A 61 4.25 -15.39 21.87
CA SER A 61 4.24 -14.06 22.50
C SER A 61 3.26 -13.11 21.78
N ASP A 62 2.93 -11.98 22.41
CA ASP A 62 2.07 -10.94 21.81
C ASP A 62 2.79 -10.26 20.63
N PRO A 63 2.27 -10.32 19.39
CA PRO A 63 2.92 -9.77 18.20
C PRO A 63 2.61 -8.28 17.94
N SER A 64 1.91 -7.59 18.85
CA SER A 64 1.47 -6.20 18.63
C SER A 64 2.51 -5.13 18.99
N GLY A 65 3.66 -5.52 19.55
CA GLY A 65 4.66 -4.60 20.11
C GLY A 65 5.60 -3.94 19.09
N GLY A 66 5.61 -4.42 17.84
CA GLY A 66 6.55 -4.00 16.80
C GLY A 66 6.03 -2.92 15.85
N LEU A 67 6.69 -2.80 14.68
CA LEU A 67 6.24 -1.92 13.58
C LEU A 67 4.98 -2.44 12.89
N GLY A 68 4.62 -3.72 13.08
CA GLY A 68 3.49 -4.38 12.44
C GLY A 68 3.84 -5.04 11.10
N VAL A 69 2.86 -5.13 10.20
CA VAL A 69 2.99 -5.79 8.89
C VAL A 69 3.17 -4.75 7.77
N SER A 70 4.24 -4.89 7.00
CA SER A 70 4.48 -4.12 5.78
C SER A 70 3.97 -4.88 4.56
N PHE A 71 3.06 -4.25 3.83
CA PHE A 71 2.46 -4.80 2.60
C PHE A 71 3.17 -4.22 1.39
N PHE A 72 3.65 -5.09 0.52
CA PHE A 72 4.34 -4.73 -0.72
C PHE A 72 3.61 -5.29 -1.93
N ASP A 73 3.68 -4.59 -3.05
CA ASP A 73 3.37 -5.09 -4.38
C ASP A 73 4.67 -5.21 -5.18
N GLY A 74 5.17 -6.43 -5.34
CA GLY A 74 6.54 -6.65 -5.80
C GLY A 74 7.56 -6.00 -4.86
N SER A 75 8.23 -4.94 -5.33
CA SER A 75 9.18 -4.14 -4.53
C SER A 75 8.58 -2.87 -3.93
N ASP A 76 7.36 -2.50 -4.32
CA ASP A 76 6.76 -1.22 -3.98
C ASP A 76 6.02 -1.35 -2.65
N LEU A 77 6.41 -0.56 -1.65
CA LEU A 77 5.73 -0.50 -0.36
C LEU A 77 4.37 0.17 -0.54
N LEU A 78 3.30 -0.56 -0.23
CA LEU A 78 1.94 -0.04 -0.22
C LEU A 78 1.68 0.72 1.08
N ALA A 79 1.87 0.04 2.21
CA ALA A 79 1.78 0.62 3.56
C ALA A 79 2.34 -0.35 4.61
N THR A 80 2.59 0.19 5.80
CA THR A 80 2.81 -0.59 7.02
C THR A 80 1.62 -0.38 7.95
N ALA A 81 0.99 -1.47 8.40
CA ALA A 81 -0.16 -1.44 9.29
C ALA A 81 0.18 -2.13 10.63
N PRO A 82 -0.31 -1.60 11.76
CA PRO A 82 -0.08 -2.19 13.07
C PRO A 82 -0.76 -3.56 13.20
N VAL A 83 -0.18 -4.43 14.02
CA VAL A 83 -0.77 -5.72 14.38
C VAL A 83 -1.55 -5.56 15.67
N SER A 84 -2.77 -6.06 15.70
CA SER A 84 -3.60 -6.12 16.90
C SER A 84 -3.15 -7.27 17.80
N ALA A 85 -3.51 -7.25 19.09
CA ALA A 85 -3.08 -8.27 20.06
C ALA A 85 -3.56 -9.70 19.73
N ASP A 86 -4.58 -9.84 18.87
CA ASP A 86 -5.06 -11.10 18.30
C ASP A 86 -4.27 -11.56 17.06
N GLY A 87 -3.22 -10.83 16.67
CA GLY A 87 -2.36 -11.12 15.53
C GLY A 87 -2.86 -10.58 14.20
N HIS A 88 -3.96 -9.83 14.17
CA HIS A 88 -4.54 -9.35 12.92
C HIS A 88 -4.00 -7.98 12.48
N SER A 89 -3.73 -7.84 11.17
CA SER A 89 -3.38 -6.59 10.50
C SER A 89 -4.09 -6.51 9.15
N SER A 90 -4.70 -5.37 8.83
CA SER A 90 -5.51 -5.20 7.61
C SER A 90 -5.13 -3.92 6.86
N LEU A 91 -5.11 -4.00 5.53
CA LEU A 91 -4.90 -2.87 4.63
C LEU A 91 -5.88 -2.91 3.47
N THR A 92 -6.66 -1.85 3.28
CA THR A 92 -7.47 -1.67 2.07
C THR A 92 -6.74 -0.77 1.08
N THR A 93 -6.53 -1.26 -0.14
CA THR A 93 -5.81 -0.55 -1.20
C THR A 93 -6.45 -0.78 -2.57
N GLY A 94 -6.15 0.07 -3.54
CA GLY A 94 -6.59 -0.08 -4.93
C GLY A 94 -5.39 -0.13 -5.88
N PHE A 95 -5.53 -0.86 -6.99
CA PHE A 95 -4.47 -1.02 -7.98
C PHE A 95 -4.76 -0.19 -9.23
N THR A 96 -3.74 0.47 -9.77
CA THR A 96 -3.86 1.36 -10.94
C THR A 96 -3.44 0.71 -12.25
N THR A 97 -2.69 -0.39 -12.20
CA THR A 97 -2.22 -1.13 -13.37
C THR A 97 -2.97 -2.44 -13.49
N THR A 98 -3.19 -2.89 -14.73
CA THR A 98 -3.71 -4.23 -14.99
C THR A 98 -2.59 -5.26 -14.92
N GLY A 99 -2.90 -6.48 -14.50
CA GLY A 99 -1.95 -7.59 -14.44
C GLY A 99 -2.07 -8.40 -13.16
N THR A 100 -1.09 -9.27 -12.92
CA THR A 100 -0.97 -10.01 -11.67
C THR A 100 -0.05 -9.25 -10.74
N HIS A 101 -0.58 -8.89 -9.57
CA HIS A 101 0.14 -8.24 -8.48
C HIS A 101 0.52 -9.29 -7.44
N THR A 102 1.81 -9.42 -7.13
CA THR A 102 2.30 -10.31 -6.08
C THR A 102 2.44 -9.51 -4.79
N ILE A 103 1.53 -9.78 -3.87
CA ILE A 103 1.45 -9.08 -2.60
C ILE A 103 2.28 -9.82 -1.56
N THR A 104 3.23 -9.13 -0.95
CA THR A 104 4.00 -9.66 0.19
C THR A 104 3.54 -8.97 1.46
N ALA A 105 3.12 -9.74 2.46
CA ALA A 105 2.90 -9.27 3.82
C ALA A 105 4.09 -9.67 4.68
N ALA A 106 4.89 -8.70 5.09
CA ALA A 106 6.07 -8.90 5.91
C ALA A 106 5.81 -8.39 7.34
N TYR A 107 5.64 -9.30 8.28
CA TYR A 107 5.66 -8.98 9.70
C TYR A 107 7.09 -8.64 10.14
N ASN A 108 7.29 -7.44 10.68
CA ASN A 108 8.62 -6.91 10.99
C ASN A 108 9.26 -7.51 12.25
N GLY A 109 8.50 -8.31 13.01
CA GLY A 109 8.93 -8.79 14.33
C GLY A 109 8.81 -7.73 15.42
N ASP A 110 9.02 -8.18 16.65
CA ASP A 110 9.16 -7.37 17.86
C ASP A 110 10.11 -8.05 18.85
N ASP A 111 10.18 -7.56 20.09
CA ASP A 111 11.05 -8.12 21.13
C ASP A 111 10.71 -9.57 21.49
N GLY A 112 9.46 -10.02 21.28
CA GLY A 112 8.96 -11.34 21.63
C GLY A 112 8.80 -12.30 20.44
N CYS A 113 8.69 -11.77 19.22
CA CYS A 113 8.36 -12.53 18.01
C CYS A 113 9.32 -12.19 16.86
N SER A 114 9.93 -13.22 16.28
CA SER A 114 10.78 -13.10 15.10
C SER A 114 9.99 -12.61 13.88
N ALA A 115 10.64 -11.90 12.97
CA ALA A 115 10.03 -11.49 11.69
C ALA A 115 9.61 -12.72 10.85
N SER A 116 8.51 -12.58 10.11
CA SER A 116 8.02 -13.60 9.18
C SER A 116 7.25 -12.96 8.03
N ASN A 117 6.99 -13.69 6.97
CA ASN A 117 6.29 -13.16 5.80
C ASN A 117 5.49 -14.24 5.06
N ASP A 118 4.52 -13.79 4.29
CA ASP A 118 3.76 -14.63 3.36
C ASP A 118 3.41 -13.82 2.09
N THR A 119 3.01 -14.53 1.03
CA THR A 119 2.68 -13.92 -0.25
C THR A 119 1.34 -14.39 -0.78
N THR A 120 0.58 -13.48 -1.39
CA THR A 120 -0.65 -13.78 -2.12
C THR A 120 -0.66 -13.06 -3.46
N THR A 121 -1.63 -13.35 -4.33
CA THR A 121 -1.74 -12.71 -5.65
C THR A 121 -3.09 -12.05 -5.81
N VAL A 122 -3.09 -10.85 -6.40
CA VAL A 122 -4.30 -10.14 -6.83
C VAL A 122 -4.25 -9.99 -8.35
N THR A 123 -5.28 -10.44 -9.04
CA THR A 123 -5.40 -10.24 -10.50
C THR A 123 -6.25 -9.01 -10.78
N VAL A 124 -5.69 -8.06 -11.52
CA VAL A 124 -6.34 -6.78 -11.84
C VAL A 124 -6.64 -6.72 -13.32
N SER A 125 -7.93 -6.61 -13.63
CA SER A 125 -8.46 -6.44 -14.98
C SER A 125 -8.76 -4.98 -15.29
N GLN A 126 -8.92 -4.63 -16.56
CA GLN A 126 -9.31 -3.29 -16.94
C GLN A 126 -10.72 -2.97 -16.41
N ALA A 127 -10.90 -1.79 -15.82
CA ALA A 127 -12.24 -1.30 -15.49
C ALA A 127 -13.13 -1.31 -16.74
N PRO A 128 -14.41 -1.70 -16.62
CA PRO A 128 -15.35 -1.58 -17.72
C PRO A 128 -15.33 -0.15 -18.26
N ALA A 129 -15.15 0.00 -19.58
CA ALA A 129 -15.30 1.30 -20.20
C ALA A 129 -16.70 1.85 -19.86
N PRO A 130 -16.83 3.15 -19.53
CA PRO A 130 -18.14 3.78 -19.44
C PRO A 130 -18.95 3.43 -20.70
N PRO A 131 -20.27 3.24 -20.60
CA PRO A 131 -21.10 3.09 -21.79
C PRO A 131 -20.75 4.23 -22.74
N ALA A 132 -20.31 3.89 -23.96
CA ALA A 132 -20.00 4.91 -24.94
C ALA A 132 -21.28 5.73 -25.16
N ASN A 133 -21.31 6.94 -24.62
CA ASN A 133 -22.18 8.00 -25.08
C ASN A 133 -21.69 8.38 -26.48
N ASN A 134 -21.98 7.51 -27.44
CA ASN A 134 -21.75 7.75 -28.85
C ASN A 134 -22.55 9.01 -29.23
N PRO A 135 -21.91 10.14 -29.55
CA PRO A 135 -22.62 11.36 -29.92
C PRO A 135 -23.34 11.26 -31.30
N GLY A 136 -23.43 10.07 -31.90
CA GLY A 136 -23.86 9.86 -33.28
C GLY A 136 -25.24 9.22 -33.51
N CYS A 137 -26.00 8.85 -32.48
CA CYS A 137 -27.44 8.51 -32.62
C CYS A 137 -28.11 8.62 -31.24
N LEU A 138 -28.27 9.84 -30.73
CA LEU A 138 -29.26 10.11 -29.67
C LEU A 138 -30.63 10.49 -30.25
N LEU A 139 -30.78 10.47 -31.59
CA LEU A 139 -31.97 10.97 -32.27
C LEU A 139 -32.36 10.25 -33.56
N CYS A 140 -32.05 8.97 -33.67
CA CYS A 140 -32.55 8.15 -34.77
C CYS A 140 -34.01 7.66 -34.50
N GLY A 141 -34.72 8.38 -33.61
CA GLY A 141 -36.11 8.16 -33.24
C GLY A 141 -36.78 9.44 -32.72
N LEU A 142 -36.96 10.41 -33.62
CA LEU A 142 -37.92 11.52 -33.54
C LEU A 142 -37.47 12.82 -32.80
N ILE A 143 -37.34 13.87 -33.61
CA ILE A 143 -37.33 15.33 -33.33
C ILE A 143 -35.97 15.97 -32.97
N ASP A 144 -35.35 16.49 -34.02
CA ASP A 144 -34.15 17.32 -34.06
C ASP A 144 -34.44 18.78 -33.68
N PHE A 145 -33.88 19.25 -32.56
CA PHE A 145 -33.84 20.68 -32.20
C PHE A 145 -32.38 21.11 -32.06
N HIS A 146 -31.76 21.52 -33.16
CA HIS A 146 -30.54 22.33 -33.13
C HIS A 146 -30.91 23.77 -32.74
N SER A 147 -30.30 24.29 -31.67
CA SER A 147 -30.40 25.69 -31.28
C SER A 147 -29.64 26.56 -32.29
N GLY A 148 -30.30 26.94 -33.38
CA GLY A 148 -29.69 27.77 -34.42
C GLY A 148 -30.52 28.00 -35.69
N ASP A 149 -31.34 27.02 -36.11
CA ASP A 149 -32.03 27.08 -37.40
C ASP A 149 -33.55 26.91 -37.27
N ILE A 150 -34.23 27.82 -36.54
CA ILE A 150 -35.69 27.95 -36.72
C ILE A 150 -35.94 28.77 -37.98
N HIS A 151 -35.86 28.13 -39.14
CA HIS A 151 -36.48 28.68 -40.35
C HIS A 151 -37.98 28.37 -40.30
N ASN A 152 -38.75 29.33 -39.79
CA ASN A 152 -40.21 29.29 -39.80
C ASN A 152 -40.73 29.31 -41.24
N GLN A 153 -40.82 28.15 -41.87
CA GLN A 153 -41.55 27.97 -43.12
C GLN A 153 -43.01 27.68 -42.76
N VAL A 154 -43.83 28.73 -42.72
CA VAL A 154 -45.29 28.58 -42.61
C VAL A 154 -45.78 28.02 -43.95
N ASN A 155 -46.01 26.72 -44.00
CA ASN A 155 -46.67 26.10 -45.14
C ASN A 155 -48.18 26.38 -45.08
N VAL A 156 -48.63 27.48 -45.68
CA VAL A 156 -50.05 27.71 -45.97
C VAL A 156 -50.47 26.83 -47.15
N ASN A 157 -50.74 25.56 -46.87
CA ASN A 157 -51.49 24.72 -47.81
C ASN A 157 -52.91 25.32 -47.91
N SER A 158 -53.08 26.14 -48.94
CA SER A 158 -54.40 26.43 -49.49
C SER A 158 -55.08 25.11 -49.78
N HIS A 159 -56.18 24.84 -49.08
CA HIS A 159 -57.48 24.44 -49.63
C HIS A 159 -58.37 23.86 -48.52
N ASN A 160 -59.15 24.73 -47.88
CA ASN A 160 -60.60 24.54 -47.92
C ASN A 160 -61.29 25.90 -47.82
N VAL A 161 -61.55 26.53 -48.97
CA VAL A 161 -62.48 27.66 -49.04
C VAL A 161 -63.88 27.08 -48.92
N THR A 162 -64.40 27.00 -47.70
CA THR A 162 -65.85 26.86 -47.47
C THR A 162 -66.45 28.25 -47.44
N ARG A 163 -67.15 28.57 -48.53
CA ARG A 163 -67.96 29.77 -48.77
C ARG A 163 -68.97 29.99 -47.61
N ILE A 164 -69.04 31.21 -47.07
CA ILE A 164 -70.17 31.71 -46.27
C ILE A 164 -70.65 33.03 -46.89
N ASP A 165 -71.94 33.07 -47.12
CA ASP A 165 -72.73 34.03 -47.90
C ASP A 165 -72.95 35.40 -47.22
N LYS A 166 -72.94 36.48 -48.02
CA LYS A 166 -74.08 37.41 -48.20
C LYS A 166 -73.82 38.40 -49.35
#